data_AF-A0A6P0WQR8-F1
#
_entry.id   AF-A0A6P0WQR8-F1
#
_cell.length_a   1.000
_cell.length_b   1.000
_cell.length_c   1.000
_cell.angle_alpha   90.00
_cell.angle_beta   90.00
_cell.angle_gamma   90.00
#
_symmetry.space_group_name_H-M   'P 1'
#
loop_
_entity.id
_entity.type
_entity.pdbx_description
1 polymer ?
#
loop_
_entity_poly.entity_id
_entity_poly.type
_entity_poly.pdbx_seq_one_letter_code
_entity_poly.pdbx_strand_id
1 'polypeptide(L)' 'MTPVELNQKGFEALIAALGYVDAVRFIKQFDSGAGNYTKDRYQWLDSLNLEDIWAELQGKKLPTE' A
#
# COMPACT_ATOMS: atom_id res chain seq x y z
N MET A 1 2.71 -8.01 23.32
CA MET A 1 2.21 -7.29 22.13
C MET A 1 3.40 -6.69 21.43
N THR A 2 3.70 -7.11 20.21
CA THR A 2 4.77 -6.52 19.39
C THR A 2 4.35 -5.12 18.91
N PRO A 3 5.28 -4.27 18.45
CA PRO A 3 4.92 -2.97 17.86
C PRO A 3 3.94 -3.08 16.69
N VAL A 4 4.03 -4.15 15.91
CA VAL A 4 3.10 -4.44 14.80
C VAL A 4 1.71 -4.76 15.34
N GLU A 5 1.61 -5.64 16.33
CA GLU A 5 0.32 -5.98 16.96
C GLU A 5 -0.32 -4.77 17.65
N LEU A 6 0.49 -3.87 18.23
CA LEU A 6 0.01 -2.65 18.87
C LEU A 6 -0.55 -1.67 17.83
N ASN A 7 0.15 -1.47 16.72
CA ASN A 7 -0.33 -0.63 15.62
C ASN A 7 -1.62 -1.18 15.01
N GLN A 8 -1.69 -2.49 14.78
CA GLN A 8 -2.87 -3.17 14.27
C GLN A 8 -4.09 -2.89 15.16
N LYS A 9 -3.97 -3.15 16.47
CA LYS A 9 -5.06 -2.94 17.42
C LYS A 9 -5.44 -1.47 17.56
N GLY A 10 -4.47 -0.57 17.55
CA GLY A 10 -4.72 0.88 17.59
C GLY A 10 -5.50 1.35 16.38
N PHE A 11 -5.13 0.88 15.19
CA PHE A 11 -5.82 1.24 13.95
C PHE A 11 -7.25 0.67 13.91
N GLU A 12 -7.45 -0.57 14.34
CA GLU A 12 -8.78 -1.18 14.46
C GLU A 12 -9.69 -0.39 15.43
N ALA A 13 -9.15 0.06 16.57
CA ALA A 13 -9.89 0.88 17.52
C ALA A 13 -10.28 2.24 16.92
N LEU A 14 -9.37 2.88 16.17
CA LEU A 14 -9.67 4.13 15.47
C LEU A 14 -10.74 3.95 14.40
N ILE A 15 -10.68 2.87 13.61
CA ILE A 15 -11.72 2.55 12.62
C ILE A 15 -13.07 2.32 13.30
N ALA A 16 -13.10 1.59 14.40
CA ALA A 16 -14.35 1.31 15.12
C ALA A 16 -15.01 2.59 15.66
N ALA A 17 -14.21 3.59 16.08
CA ALA A 17 -14.71 4.84 16.63
C ALA A 17 -15.03 5.92 15.58
N LEU A 18 -14.25 5.99 14.50
CA LEU A 18 -14.25 7.12 13.55
C LEU A 18 -14.64 6.72 12.12
N GLY A 19 -14.62 5.42 11.79
CA GLY A 19 -14.66 4.93 10.42
C GLY A 19 -13.32 5.12 9.68
N TYR A 20 -13.17 4.45 8.54
CA TYR A 20 -11.89 4.38 7.81
C TYR A 20 -11.33 5.75 7.42
N VAL A 21 -12.17 6.64 6.89
CA VAL A 21 -11.72 7.93 6.37
C VAL A 21 -11.15 8.81 7.48
N ASP A 22 -11.87 8.94 8.59
CA ASP A 22 -11.46 9.81 9.69
C ASP A 22 -10.37 9.18 10.57
N ALA A 23 -10.31 7.84 10.66
CA ALA A 23 -9.17 7.15 11.27
C ALA A 23 -7.85 7.46 10.55
N VAL A 24 -7.83 7.41 9.22
CA VAL A 24 -6.63 7.76 8.43
C VAL A 24 -6.29 9.25 8.57
N ARG A 25 -7.28 10.14 8.54
CA ARG A 25 -7.05 11.58 8.77
C ARG A 25 -6.49 11.85 10.16
N PHE A 26 -6.97 11.16 11.19
CA PHE A 26 -6.48 11.28 12.54
C PHE A 26 -4.99 10.91 12.63
N ILE A 27 -4.60 9.77 12.09
CA ILE A 27 -3.18 9.34 12.07
C ILE A 27 -2.31 10.39 11.36
N LYS A 28 -2.79 10.91 10.23
CA LYS A 28 -2.08 11.93 9.44
C LYS A 28 -1.84 13.26 10.16
N GLN A 29 -2.52 13.54 11.27
CA GLN A 29 -2.25 14.73 12.09
C GLN A 29 -0.94 14.60 12.87
N PHE A 30 -0.49 13.38 13.15
CA PHE A 30 0.70 13.10 13.95
C PHE A 30 1.86 12.57 13.11
N ASP A 31 1.56 11.95 11.96
CA ASP A 31 2.54 11.41 11.04
C ASP A 31 2.14 11.72 9.60
N SER A 32 2.93 12.54 8.90
CA SER A 32 2.72 12.82 7.47
C SER A 32 3.00 11.62 6.57
N GLY A 33 3.58 10.56 7.12
CA GLY A 33 4.25 9.51 6.39
C GLY A 33 5.59 9.98 5.83
N ALA A 34 6.32 9.04 5.26
CA ALA A 34 7.59 9.27 4.57
C ALA A 34 7.63 8.47 3.25
N GLY A 35 8.51 8.87 2.34
CA GLY A 35 8.69 8.25 1.03
C GLY A 35 8.33 9.18 -0.11
N ASN A 36 8.83 8.87 -1.30
CA ASN A 36 8.55 9.64 -2.50
C ASN A 36 8.04 8.67 -3.57
N TYR A 37 6.75 8.35 -3.51
CA TYR A 37 6.13 7.41 -4.45
C TYR A 37 6.42 7.77 -5.92
N THR A 38 6.48 9.07 -6.25
CA THR A 38 6.84 9.50 -7.61
C THR A 38 8.25 9.07 -8.00
N LYS A 39 9.23 9.15 -7.09
CA LYS A 39 10.58 8.65 -7.33
C LYS A 39 10.64 7.12 -7.29
N ASP A 40 9.98 6.52 -6.30
CA ASP A 40 10.07 5.10 -6.00
C ASP A 40 9.37 4.26 -7.07
N ARG A 41 8.27 4.76 -7.66
CA ARG A 41 7.55 4.04 -8.73
C ARG A 41 8.42 3.78 -9.96
N TYR A 42 9.34 4.68 -10.31
CA TYR A 42 10.19 4.52 -11.50
C TYR A 42 11.12 3.29 -11.39
N GLN A 43 11.39 2.78 -10.18
CA GLN A 43 12.28 1.64 -9.98
C GLN A 43 11.69 0.30 -10.46
N TRP A 44 10.37 0.19 -10.52
CA TRP A 44 9.69 -1.08 -10.83
C TRP A 44 8.53 -0.92 -11.82
N LEU A 45 7.91 0.27 -11.90
CA LEU A 45 6.78 0.50 -12.79
C LEU A 45 7.23 0.70 -14.24
N ASP A 46 8.38 1.32 -14.47
CA ASP A 46 8.89 1.57 -15.82
C ASP A 46 9.29 0.28 -16.54
N SER A 47 9.64 -0.77 -15.80
CA SER A 47 9.92 -2.10 -16.33
C SER A 47 8.66 -2.92 -16.61
N LEU A 48 7.48 -2.49 -16.14
CA LEU A 48 6.22 -3.19 -16.39
C LEU A 48 5.64 -2.75 -17.74
N ASN A 49 5.46 -3.70 -18.65
CA ASN A 49 4.69 -3.46 -19.87
C ASN A 49 3.20 -3.83 -19.62
N LEU A 50 2.29 -3.21 -20.38
CA LEU A 50 0.85 -3.40 -20.16
C LEU A 50 0.39 -4.79 -20.60
N GLU A 51 1.00 -5.32 -21.66
CA GLU A 51 0.75 -6.64 -22.21
C GLU A 51 1.06 -7.76 -21.20
N ASP A 52 2.10 -7.59 -20.39
CA ASP A 52 2.60 -8.51 -19.39
C ASP A 52 1.65 -8.53 -18.20
N ILE A 53 1.25 -7.34 -17.73
CA ILE A 53 0.20 -7.19 -16.71
C ILE A 53 -1.08 -7.89 -17.17
N TRP A 54 -1.45 -7.71 -18.44
CA TRP A 54 -2.64 -8.34 -18.99
C TRP A 54 -2.51 -9.87 -19.09
N ALA A 55 -1.34 -10.38 -19.49
CA ALA A 55 -1.07 -11.81 -19.53
C ALA A 55 -1.11 -12.44 -18.13
N GLU A 56 -0.55 -11.78 -17.11
CA GLU A 56 -0.63 -12.22 -15.71
C GLU A 56 -2.07 -12.30 -15.20
N LEU A 57 -2.89 -11.28 -15.47
CA LEU A 57 -4.31 -11.27 -15.11
C LEU A 57 -5.10 -12.40 -15.80
N GLN A 58 -4.69 -12.79 -17.01
CA GLN A 58 -5.27 -13.93 -17.74
C GLN A 58 -4.71 -15.29 -17.31
N GLY A 59 -3.78 -15.34 -16.34
CA GLY A 59 -3.14 -16.56 -15.87
C GLY A 59 -2.16 -17.18 -16.87
N LYS A 60 -1.68 -16.40 -17.84
CA LYS A 60 -0.65 -16.84 -18.79
C LYS A 60 0.72 -16.56 -18.20
N LYS A 61 1.60 -17.57 -18.19
CA LYS A 61 3.01 -17.39 -17.80
C LYS A 61 3.71 -16.46 -18.79
N LEU A 62 4.35 -15.41 -18.28
CA LEU A 62 5.22 -14.56 -19.07
C LEU A 62 6.47 -15.34 -19.53
N PRO A 63 6.96 -15.12 -20.75
CA PRO A 63 8.29 -15.56 -21.13
C PRO A 63 9.30 -14.91 -20.19
N THR A 64 10.08 -15.73 -19.49
CA THR A 64 11.21 -15.26 -18.70
C THR A 64 12.38 -15.10 -19.67
N GLU A 65 12.84 -13.86 -19.89
CA GLU A 65 14.15 -13.61 -20.52
C GLU A 65 15.30 -13.96 -19.56
#